data_AF-A0A3B5MP66-F1
#
_entry.id   AF-A0A3B5MP66-F1
#
_cell.length_a   1.000
_cell.length_b   1.000
_cell.length_c   1.000
_cell.angle_alpha   90.00
_cell.angle_beta   90.00
_cell.angle_gamma   90.00
#
_symmetry.space_group_name_H-M   'P 1'
#
loop_
_entity.id
_entity.type
_entity.pdbx_description
1 polymer ?
#
loop_
_entity_poly.entity_id
_entity_poly.type
_entity_poly.pdbx_seq_one_letter_code
_entity_poly.pdbx_strand_id
1 'polypeptide(L)' 'MGEVVKDAQKNLNVSYLNVDQQEKLRQFKIQTRIDNETYLRAHPEVDEIIGDFLRHLLVKKPSDIREFAAGES' A
#
# COMPACT_ATOMS: atom_id res chain seq x y z
N MET A 1 -36.05 -18.20 0.58
CA MET A 1 -34.60 -17.96 0.75
C MET A 1 -34.29 -16.45 0.74
N GLY A 2 -34.93 -15.64 1.59
CA GLY A 2 -34.82 -14.17 1.54
C GLY A 2 -34.45 -13.48 2.86
N GLU A 3 -34.37 -14.22 3.96
CA GLU A 3 -34.04 -13.69 5.30
C GLU A 3 -32.58 -13.90 5.68
N VAL A 4 -32.01 -15.05 5.32
CA VAL A 4 -30.62 -15.44 5.68
C VAL A 4 -29.56 -14.48 5.12
N VAL A 5 -29.88 -13.77 4.04
CA VAL A 5 -28.93 -12.86 3.36
C VAL A 5 -28.82 -11.49 4.05
N LYS A 6 -29.81 -11.11 4.89
CA LYS A 6 -29.81 -9.80 5.56
C LYS A 6 -28.93 -9.79 6.82
N ASP A 7 -28.81 -10.93 7.49
CA ASP A 7 -28.02 -11.06 8.72
C ASP A 7 -26.51 -11.17 8.45
N ALA A 8 -26.12 -11.69 7.28
CA ALA A 8 -24.73 -11.76 6.85
C ALA A 8 -24.13 -10.38 6.58
N GLN A 9 -24.92 -9.45 6.03
CA GLN A 9 -24.46 -8.09 5.72
C GLN A 9 -24.31 -7.22 6.99
N LYS A 10 -25.05 -7.54 8.06
CA LYS A 10 -25.04 -6.77 9.33
C LYS A 10 -23.77 -7.01 10.18
N ASN A 11 -23.00 -8.06 9.90
CA ASN A 11 -21.84 -8.48 10.69
C ASN A 11 -20.47 -8.14 10.08
N LEU A 12 -20.41 -7.30 9.03
CA LEU A 12 -19.14 -6.89 8.41
C LEU A 12 -18.39 -5.78 9.16
N ASN A 13 -18.95 -5.28 10.26
CA ASN A 13 -18.39 -4.17 11.06
C ASN A 13 -18.13 -4.57 12.53
N VAL A 14 -17.80 -5.83 12.79
CA VAL A 14 -17.30 -6.24 14.11
C VAL A 14 -15.81 -5.97 14.17
N SER A 15 -15.43 -4.81 14.72
CA SER A 15 -14.05 -4.58 15.10
C SER A 15 -13.75 -5.45 16.33
N TYR A 16 -12.85 -6.43 16.18
CA TYR A 16 -12.43 -7.32 17.26
C TYR A 16 -11.65 -6.60 18.39
N LEU A 17 -11.30 -5.34 18.18
CA LEU A 17 -10.55 -4.52 19.11
C LEU A 17 -11.48 -3.58 19.88
N ASN A 18 -11.21 -3.41 21.17
CA ASN A 18 -11.90 -2.39 21.97
C ASN A 18 -11.50 -0.97 21.53
N VAL A 19 -12.23 0.04 22.00
CA VAL A 19 -12.04 1.44 21.58
C VAL A 19 -10.61 1.93 21.85
N ASP A 20 -10.05 1.60 23.02
CA ASP A 20 -8.69 2.01 23.38
C ASP A 20 -7.61 1.36 22.49
N GLN A 21 -7.80 0.09 22.12
CA GLN A 21 -6.94 -0.64 21.21
C GLN A 21 -7.02 -0.07 19.79
N GLN A 22 -8.22 0.30 19.34
CA GLN A 22 -8.39 0.95 18.05
C GLN A 22 -7.70 2.31 17.99
N GLU A 23 -7.80 3.09 19.05
CA GLU A 23 -7.16 4.41 19.09
C GLU A 23 -5.64 4.29 19.17
N LYS A 24 -5.11 3.37 19.99
CA LYS A 24 -3.67 3.06 19.98
C LYS A 24 -3.19 2.60 18.62
N LEU A 25 -3.94 1.74 17.94
CA LEU A 25 -3.61 1.29 16.60
C LEU A 25 -3.64 2.43 15.59
N ARG A 26 -4.59 3.37 15.71
CA ARG A 26 -4.67 4.56 14.87
C ARG A 26 -3.41 5.41 15.04
N GLN A 27 -3.05 5.75 16.27
CA GLN A 27 -1.87 6.57 16.56
C GLN A 27 -0.59 5.88 16.07
N PHE A 28 -0.46 4.57 16.32
CA PHE A 28 0.66 3.78 15.81
C PHE A 28 0.75 3.85 14.29
N LYS A 29 -0.35 3.63 13.56
CA LYS A 29 -0.38 3.70 12.09
C LYS A 29 0.00 5.08 11.58
N ILE A 30 -0.46 6.15 12.23
CA ILE A 30 -0.11 7.53 11.86
C ILE A 30 1.40 7.73 12.02
N GLN A 31 1.95 7.37 13.17
CA GLN A 31 3.38 7.53 13.43
C GLN A 31 4.22 6.72 12.44
N THR A 32 3.88 5.44 12.23
CA THR A 32 4.57 4.59 11.26
C THR A 32 4.53 5.17 9.85
N ARG A 33 3.41 5.78 9.42
CA ARG A 33 3.36 6.45 8.11
C ARG A 33 4.33 7.62 8.03
N ILE A 34 4.38 8.46 9.07
CA ILE A 34 5.29 9.62 9.13
C ILE A 34 6.75 9.15 9.10
N ASP A 35 7.07 8.12 9.88
CA ASP A 35 8.43 7.56 9.95
C ASP A 35 8.85 6.97 8.59
N ASN A 36 7.96 6.22 7.94
CA ASN A 36 8.20 5.68 6.60
C ASN A 36 8.41 6.79 5.56
N GLU A 37 7.58 7.83 5.56
CA GLU A 37 7.75 8.96 4.63
C GLU A 37 9.06 9.72 4.89
N THR A 38 9.43 9.89 6.16
CA THR A 38 10.69 10.53 6.55
C THR A 38 11.89 9.71 6.08
N TYR A 39 11.84 8.39 6.30
CA TYR A 39 12.85 7.45 5.83
C TYR A 39 12.99 7.49 4.30
N LEU A 40 11.89 7.35 3.57
CA LEU A 40 11.88 7.35 2.10
C LEU A 40 12.37 8.68 1.50
N ARG A 41 12.18 9.82 2.19
CA ARG A 41 12.73 11.11 1.77
C ARG A 41 14.22 11.29 2.11
N ALA A 42 14.67 10.71 3.21
CA ALA A 42 16.04 10.90 3.71
C ALA A 42 17.04 9.91 3.10
N HIS A 43 16.59 8.72 2.72
CA HIS A 43 17.43 7.63 2.25
C HIS A 43 17.37 7.48 0.72
N PRO A 44 18.49 7.10 0.08
CA PRO A 44 18.61 7.07 -1.38
C PRO A 44 17.86 5.90 -2.04
N GLU A 45 17.27 4.98 -1.25
CA GLU A 45 16.66 3.74 -1.76
C GLU A 45 15.63 3.98 -2.87
N VAL A 46 14.77 4.99 -2.71
CA VAL A 46 13.76 5.34 -3.73
C VAL A 46 14.41 5.85 -5.00
N ASP A 47 15.42 6.71 -4.87
CA ASP A 47 16.16 7.28 -6.00
C ASP A 47 16.93 6.20 -6.76
N GLU A 48 17.53 5.24 -6.03
CA GLU A 48 18.23 4.10 -6.62
C GLU A 48 17.26 3.17 -7.39
N ILE A 49 16.11 2.85 -6.81
CA ILE A 49 15.07 2.03 -7.47
C ILE A 49 14.57 2.71 -8.75
N ILE A 50 14.26 4.01 -8.68
CA ILE A 50 13.82 4.78 -9.85
C ILE A 50 14.93 4.85 -10.89
N GLY A 51 16.18 5.07 -10.47
CA GLY A 51 17.35 5.13 -11.34
C GLY A 51 17.57 3.83 -12.11
N ASP A 52 17.49 2.68 -11.44
CA ASP A 52 17.64 1.38 -12.09
C ASP A 52 16.47 1.07 -13.05
N PHE A 53 15.24 1.41 -12.65
CA PHE A 53 14.08 1.29 -13.53
C PHE A 53 14.25 2.14 -14.80
N LEU A 54 14.65 3.41 -14.66
CA LEU A 54 14.89 4.30 -15.80
C LEU A 54 16.01 3.80 -16.70
N ARG A 55 17.08 3.25 -16.12
CA ARG A 55 18.16 2.60 -16.88
C ARG A 55 17.61 1.48 -17.76
N HIS A 56 16.80 0.58 -17.20
CA HIS A 56 16.20 -0.51 -17.96
C HIS A 56 15.21 -0.02 -19.02
N LEU A 57 14.38 0.98 -18.69
CA LEU A 57 13.41 1.58 -19.60
C LEU A 57 14.09 2.22 -20.81
N LEU A 58 15.17 2.98 -20.59
CA LEU A 58 15.91 3.66 -21.66
C LEU A 58 16.68 2.69 -22.57
N VAL A 59 17.07 1.52 -22.06
CA VAL A 59 17.72 0.46 -22.84
C VAL A 59 16.71 -0.34 -23.65
N LYS A 60 15.63 -0.84 -23.02
CA LYS A 60 14.63 -1.69 -23.68
C LYS A 60 13.67 -0.90 -24.58
N LYS A 61 13.42 0.38 -24.27
CA LYS A 61 12.49 1.27 -24.99
C LYS A 61 11.16 0.60 -25.33
N PRO A 62 10.42 0.09 -24.32
CA PRO A 62 9.16 -0.60 -24.55
C PRO A 62 8.10 0.36 -25.14
N SER A 63 7.17 -0.19 -25.91
CA SER A 63 6.03 0.57 -26.45
C SER A 63 5.01 0.93 -25.37
N ASP A 64 4.84 0.08 -24.36
CA ASP A 64 4.03 0.36 -23.17
C ASP A 64 4.90 0.38 -21.92
N ILE A 65 5.01 1.56 -21.31
CA ILE A 65 5.81 1.78 -20.10
C ILE A 65 5.12 1.21 -18.86
N ARG A 66 3.78 1.15 -18.81
CA ARG A 66 3.03 0.69 -17.63
C ARG A 66 3.09 -0.82 -17.51
N GLU A 67 2.91 -1.52 -18.63
CA GLU A 67 3.10 -2.98 -18.71
C GLU A 67 4.53 -3.36 -18.31
N PHE A 68 5.51 -2.63 -18.85
CA PHE A 68 6.91 -2.80 -18.49
C PHE A 68 7.19 -2.60 -16.98
N ALA A 69 6.56 -1.61 -16.35
CA ALA A 69 6.69 -1.35 -14.91
C ALA A 69 6.00 -2.41 -14.03
N ALA A 70 4.98 -3.11 -14.56
CA ALA A 70 4.28 -4.18 -13.84
C ALA A 70 5.10 -5.48 -13.75
N GLY A 71 6.26 -5.56 -14.42
CA GLY A 71 7.09 -6.76 -14.47
C GLY A 71 6.69 -7.73 -15.57
N GLU A 72 5.74 -7.35 -16.42
CA GLU A 72 5.40 -8.05 -17.65
C GLU A 72 6.45 -7.66 -18.71
N SER A 73 7.52 -8.46 -18.83
CA SER A 73 8.65 -8.27 -19.76
C SER A 73 8.61 -9.27 -20.90
#